data_AF-A0A937HSJ3-F1
#
_entry.id   AF-A0A937HSJ3-F1
#
_cell.length_a   1.000
_cell.length_b   1.000
_cell.length_c   1.000
_cell.angle_alpha   90.00
_cell.angle_beta   90.00
_cell.angle_gamma   90.00
#
_symmetry.space_group_name_H-M   'P 1'
#
loop_
_entity.id
_entity.type
_entity.pdbx_description
1 polymer ?
#
loop_
_entity_poly.entity_id
_entity_poly.type
_entity_poly.pdbx_seq_one_letter_code
_entity_poly.pdbx_strand_id
1 'polypeptide(L)'
;MPTLLHRLTRFASAPVAVLLALTTLMLTLAHRPAAADDLLGDLVSRPLSVAFLGPADGPHSLSIDLNTGDVTTEAPNQADQQQWVITPLPAGQYWLSNAILGEDFALTAQGRDRPLLMTPADGSTAQRWSFRLNGEGYELMTGDGALGLLYDPAHLSAPILVDAGECCNGFQSWDLDGQAGAFAAVREARQTSDGLLPEAWSQPTDLTPEFFFADDVVEAARTGMVETMAAATEAWGNFGPLEYWVMGTDPEAANALLDTFCQRRDDRGEWSKNACLQREKRSEHGLISYQQLGADALANGQPGGSAGHNGGFDWGIHRFSSSVPLGMSGLLGVPGDEEQKTVLHEYFHAVQHAHVRDLDRDARDRKLGPVWWMEGAAEYMAMTTHARLQAEGKIPVWDNGDWTFNFRNYRKNMGRKFRHASEDHKRHDCVAEMVRIDYDSPCRSFFYDGGAWAVALLVSRHGEAVLLDEFYPRLASMDFEAACEATFDQTPEAFYAEFRPLIEGKLGDALALLPTF
;
A
#
# COMPACT_ATOMS: atom_id res chain seq x y z
N MET A 1 22.84 -1.07 -79.38
CA MET A 1 22.43 -0.15 -80.46
C MET A 1 20.94 0.14 -80.33
N PRO A 2 20.44 1.35 -80.59
CA PRO A 2 21.07 2.67 -80.33
C PRO A 2 20.08 3.70 -79.71
N THR A 3 20.52 4.97 -79.54
CA THR A 3 19.72 6.23 -79.45
C THR A 3 18.65 6.37 -78.34
N LEU A 4 18.67 7.30 -77.37
CA LEU A 4 19.29 8.65 -77.21
C LEU A 4 18.57 9.81 -77.94
N LEU A 5 18.52 10.97 -77.26
CA LEU A 5 17.86 12.27 -77.57
C LEU A 5 16.34 12.33 -77.29
N HIS A 6 15.80 13.15 -76.38
CA HIS A 6 15.96 14.59 -76.01
C HIS A 6 14.73 15.39 -76.45
N ARG A 7 14.02 15.99 -75.48
CA ARG A 7 13.50 17.36 -75.60
C ARG A 7 13.53 18.05 -74.23
N LEU A 8 14.53 18.90 -74.05
CA LEU A 8 14.65 19.89 -72.99
C LEU A 8 14.09 21.22 -73.48
N THR A 9 13.12 21.80 -72.76
CA THR A 9 12.79 23.24 -72.70
C THR A 9 11.80 23.44 -71.55
N ARG A 10 11.93 24.39 -70.62
CA ARG A 10 12.89 25.51 -70.48
C ARG A 10 13.08 25.89 -69.00
N PHE A 11 14.21 26.54 -68.73
CA PHE A 11 14.58 27.17 -67.46
C PHE A 11 13.59 28.22 -66.96
N ALA A 12 13.43 28.33 -65.64
CA ALA A 12 13.48 29.60 -64.91
C ALA A 12 13.84 29.37 -63.43
N SER A 13 14.87 30.09 -62.98
CA SER A 13 15.22 30.49 -61.60
C SER A 13 14.34 30.02 -60.43
N ALA A 14 14.98 29.39 -59.43
CA ALA A 14 14.46 29.30 -58.07
C ALA A 14 14.19 30.71 -57.48
N PRO A 15 13.24 30.79 -56.53
CA PRO A 15 13.67 31.26 -55.21
C PRO A 15 13.33 30.27 -54.10
N VAL A 16 14.14 30.37 -53.04
CA VAL A 16 14.20 29.60 -51.79
C VAL A 16 12.87 29.51 -50.99
N ALA A 17 11.80 30.20 -51.41
CA ALA A 17 10.53 30.29 -50.70
C ALA A 17 9.69 29.00 -50.67
N VAL A 18 9.69 28.18 -51.74
CA VAL A 18 8.79 27.01 -51.81
C VAL A 18 9.32 25.83 -50.99
N LEU A 19 10.64 25.69 -50.83
CA LEU A 19 11.21 24.66 -49.97
C LEU A 19 10.99 24.97 -48.48
N LEU A 20 10.90 26.25 -48.10
CA LEU A 20 10.47 26.67 -46.75
C LEU A 20 8.97 26.46 -46.50
N ALA A 21 8.13 26.60 -47.53
CA ALA A 21 6.68 26.41 -47.40
C ALA A 21 6.29 24.93 -47.23
N LEU A 22 6.99 24.00 -47.90
CA LEU A 22 6.76 22.57 -47.74
C LEU A 22 7.38 21.99 -46.47
N THR A 23 8.48 22.56 -45.95
CA THR A 23 8.95 22.22 -44.61
C THR A 23 8.06 22.82 -43.53
N THR A 24 7.63 24.09 -43.62
CA THR A 24 6.68 24.62 -42.62
C THR A 24 5.32 23.92 -42.66
N LEU A 25 4.78 23.53 -43.83
CA LEU A 25 3.51 22.80 -43.89
C LEU A 25 3.62 21.32 -43.47
N MET A 26 4.81 20.69 -43.52
CA MET A 26 5.02 19.38 -42.89
C MET A 26 5.38 19.48 -41.40
N LEU A 27 6.03 20.55 -40.94
CA LEU A 27 6.25 20.80 -39.50
C LEU A 27 5.00 21.28 -38.76
N THR A 28 3.97 21.84 -39.42
CA THR A 28 2.72 22.26 -38.77
C THR A 28 1.58 21.23 -38.84
N LEU A 29 1.77 20.10 -39.53
CA LEU A 29 0.73 19.05 -39.68
C LEU A 29 1.19 17.61 -39.35
N ALA A 30 2.47 17.40 -39.02
CA ALA A 30 2.99 16.13 -38.49
C ALA A 30 3.44 16.19 -37.01
N HIS A 31 3.27 17.35 -36.36
CA HIS A 31 3.06 17.42 -34.91
C HIS A 31 1.62 17.87 -34.66
N ARG A 32 0.67 17.03 -35.07
CA ARG A 32 -0.40 16.75 -34.12
C ARG A 32 0.32 16.18 -32.90
N PRO A 33 0.14 16.72 -31.67
CA PRO A 33 0.54 15.95 -30.51
C PRO A 33 -0.11 14.57 -30.63
N ALA A 34 0.65 13.51 -30.38
CA ALA A 34 0.04 12.23 -30.02
C ALA A 34 -0.94 12.58 -28.90
N ALA A 35 -2.22 12.30 -29.14
CA ALA A 35 -3.25 13.21 -28.69
C ALA A 35 -3.27 13.29 -27.17
N ALA A 36 -3.78 14.39 -26.61
CA ALA A 36 -4.02 14.47 -25.16
C ALA A 36 -4.95 13.32 -24.67
N ASP A 37 -5.63 12.66 -25.61
CA ASP A 37 -6.30 11.37 -25.51
C ASP A 37 -5.42 10.20 -25.03
N ASP A 38 -4.18 10.07 -25.53
CA ASP A 38 -3.23 9.01 -25.15
C ASP A 38 -2.61 9.33 -23.76
N LEU A 39 -2.45 10.62 -23.43
CA LEU A 39 -1.88 11.06 -22.16
C LEU A 39 -2.63 10.50 -20.94
N LEU A 40 -3.98 10.47 -20.99
CA LEU A 40 -4.82 9.89 -19.94
C LEU A 40 -4.84 8.34 -19.94
N GLY A 41 -4.34 7.70 -20.98
CA GLY A 41 -4.14 6.25 -21.05
C GLY A 41 -2.81 5.81 -20.43
N ASP A 42 -1.75 6.59 -20.63
CA ASP A 42 -0.40 6.33 -20.09
C ASP A 42 -0.18 6.93 -18.69
N LEU A 43 -1.09 7.75 -18.17
CA LEU A 43 -1.06 8.33 -16.81
C LEU A 43 -1.37 7.34 -15.67
N VAL A 44 -1.08 6.05 -15.88
CA VAL A 44 -1.14 5.04 -14.82
C VAL A 44 0.06 5.26 -13.88
N SER A 45 -0.24 5.62 -12.63
CA SER A 45 0.69 5.71 -11.49
C SER A 45 1.89 6.69 -11.63
N ARG A 46 1.67 7.94 -12.06
CA ARG A 46 2.72 8.98 -12.04
C ARG A 46 2.27 10.33 -11.45
N PRO A 47 3.12 11.02 -10.67
CA PRO A 47 2.88 12.39 -10.25
C PRO A 47 3.13 13.37 -11.42
N LEU A 48 2.23 14.35 -11.55
CA LEU A 48 2.32 15.48 -12.47
C LEU A 48 2.63 16.77 -11.70
N SER A 49 3.33 17.70 -12.34
CA SER A 49 3.52 19.06 -11.81
C SER A 49 2.52 20.00 -12.48
N VAL A 50 1.69 20.68 -11.69
CA VAL A 50 0.71 21.65 -12.19
C VAL A 50 1.32 23.05 -12.06
N ALA A 51 1.61 23.71 -13.17
CA ALA A 51 2.19 25.05 -13.13
C ALA A 51 1.09 26.11 -12.94
N PHE A 52 1.11 26.82 -11.81
CA PHE A 52 0.24 27.97 -11.58
C PHE A 52 0.88 29.24 -12.13
N LEU A 53 0.14 29.99 -12.95
CA LEU A 53 0.60 31.25 -13.55
C LEU A 53 0.52 32.40 -12.52
N GLY A 54 1.67 32.75 -11.93
CA GLY A 54 1.86 33.99 -11.17
C GLY A 54 2.73 34.99 -11.93
N PRO A 55 2.64 36.30 -11.66
CA PRO A 55 3.45 37.31 -12.34
C PRO A 55 4.94 37.09 -12.12
N ALA A 56 5.73 37.23 -13.19
CA ALA A 56 7.18 37.26 -13.10
C ALA A 56 7.63 38.63 -12.58
N ASP A 57 7.86 38.71 -11.27
CA ASP A 57 9.08 39.24 -10.66
C ASP A 57 8.93 39.14 -9.13
N GLY A 58 9.99 38.69 -8.45
CA GLY A 58 9.99 38.61 -6.99
C GLY A 58 10.40 39.94 -6.35
N PRO A 59 10.03 40.21 -5.09
CA PRO A 59 8.87 39.72 -4.37
C PRO A 59 7.64 40.60 -4.72
N HIS A 60 6.65 40.15 -5.53
CA HIS A 60 5.36 40.75 -6.01
C HIS A 60 3.93 40.51 -5.37
N SER A 61 3.66 40.37 -4.06
CA SER A 61 2.34 39.92 -3.49
C SER A 61 1.39 41.04 -3.04
N LEU A 62 0.08 40.77 -3.01
CA LEU A 62 -0.96 41.74 -3.35
C LEU A 62 -1.79 42.23 -2.14
N SER A 63 -2.06 43.54 -2.05
CA SER A 63 -3.08 44.09 -1.13
C SER A 63 -4.07 44.99 -1.87
N ILE A 64 -5.37 44.82 -1.56
CA ILE A 64 -6.50 45.50 -2.20
C ILE A 64 -7.31 46.22 -1.12
N ASP A 65 -7.55 47.52 -1.26
CA ASP A 65 -8.50 48.23 -0.40
C ASP A 65 -9.93 47.88 -0.84
N LEU A 66 -10.63 47.08 -0.04
CA LEU A 66 -11.98 46.59 -0.32
C LEU A 66 -13.06 47.69 -0.40
N ASN A 67 -12.73 48.96 -0.11
CA ASN A 67 -13.64 50.09 -0.26
C ASN A 67 -13.42 50.88 -1.57
N THR A 68 -12.21 50.85 -2.14
CA THR A 68 -11.85 51.68 -3.32
C THR A 68 -11.44 50.86 -4.55
N GLY A 69 -10.93 49.65 -4.37
CA GLY A 69 -10.50 48.76 -5.45
C GLY A 69 -9.07 49.02 -5.97
N ASP A 70 -8.29 49.88 -5.33
CA ASP A 70 -6.88 50.10 -5.69
C ASP A 70 -5.99 48.94 -5.19
N VAL A 71 -4.97 48.58 -5.97
CA VAL A 71 -4.10 47.40 -5.78
C VAL A 71 -2.60 47.79 -5.73
N THR A 72 -1.83 47.22 -4.79
CA THR A 72 -0.37 47.43 -4.63
C THR A 72 0.38 46.15 -4.16
N THR A 73 1.70 46.01 -4.42
CA THR A 73 2.36 44.68 -4.54
C THR A 73 3.81 44.49 -3.99
N GLU A 74 4.10 43.61 -2.97
CA GLU A 74 5.42 42.98 -2.61
C GLU A 74 5.33 41.54 -1.89
N ALA A 75 6.15 40.48 -2.19
CA ALA A 75 6.05 38.97 -1.86
C ALA A 75 7.22 38.30 -1.02
N PRO A 76 7.63 36.95 -1.05
CA PRO A 76 7.98 36.01 -2.19
C PRO A 76 7.69 34.45 -2.13
N ASN A 77 7.78 33.76 -3.30
CA ASN A 77 8.30 32.38 -3.64
C ASN A 77 7.99 31.08 -2.80
N GLN A 78 7.36 30.05 -3.42
CA GLN A 78 7.52 28.59 -3.10
C GLN A 78 7.15 27.68 -4.30
N ALA A 79 7.87 26.55 -4.50
CA ALA A 79 7.65 25.61 -5.63
C ALA A 79 7.05 24.24 -5.22
N ASP A 80 7.03 23.91 -3.93
CA ASP A 80 6.82 22.54 -3.43
C ASP A 80 5.36 22.23 -3.03
N GLN A 81 4.37 22.97 -3.59
CA GLN A 81 2.94 22.83 -3.23
C GLN A 81 2.05 22.44 -4.43
N GLN A 82 2.64 22.11 -5.57
CA GLN A 82 1.93 22.10 -6.88
C GLN A 82 1.92 20.74 -7.60
N GLN A 83 2.23 19.64 -6.91
CA GLN A 83 2.23 18.30 -7.51
C GLN A 83 0.89 17.57 -7.29
N TRP A 84 0.38 16.90 -8.32
CA TRP A 84 -0.90 16.18 -8.30
C TRP A 84 -0.78 14.81 -8.98
N VAL A 85 -1.49 13.81 -8.46
CA VAL A 85 -1.54 12.43 -8.95
C VAL A 85 -2.92 12.19 -9.58
N ILE A 86 -2.97 11.46 -10.71
CA ILE A 86 -4.23 11.09 -11.37
C ILE A 86 -4.37 9.57 -11.33
N THR A 87 -5.47 9.09 -10.75
CA THR A 87 -5.80 7.68 -10.59
C THR A 87 -7.04 7.35 -11.43
N PRO A 88 -6.94 6.49 -12.46
CA PRO A 88 -8.09 6.10 -13.28
C PRO A 88 -9.01 5.13 -12.51
N LEU A 89 -10.32 5.28 -12.73
CA LEU A 89 -11.38 4.49 -12.11
C LEU A 89 -12.27 3.82 -13.19
N PRO A 90 -13.04 2.77 -12.84
CA PRO A 90 -13.92 2.09 -13.78
C PRO A 90 -14.92 3.02 -14.50
N ALA A 91 -15.29 2.65 -15.72
CA ALA A 91 -16.25 3.36 -16.57
C ALA A 91 -15.86 4.80 -16.99
N GLY A 92 -14.56 5.09 -17.13
CA GLY A 92 -14.07 6.38 -17.64
C GLY A 92 -14.15 7.50 -16.61
N GLN A 93 -13.96 7.14 -15.34
CA GLN A 93 -13.87 8.06 -14.22
C GLN A 93 -12.41 8.26 -13.82
N TYR A 94 -12.10 9.40 -13.21
CA TYR A 94 -10.74 9.72 -12.76
C TYR A 94 -10.80 10.40 -11.40
N TRP A 95 -9.84 10.07 -10.54
CA TRP A 95 -9.58 10.70 -9.25
C TRP A 95 -8.30 11.51 -9.40
N LEU A 96 -8.29 12.76 -8.95
CA LEU A 96 -7.08 13.59 -8.88
C LEU A 96 -6.81 13.92 -7.41
N SER A 97 -5.61 13.69 -6.90
CA SER A 97 -5.20 14.02 -5.51
C SER A 97 -3.90 14.82 -5.50
N ASN A 98 -3.63 15.59 -4.43
CA ASN A 98 -2.37 16.34 -4.33
C ASN A 98 -1.25 15.40 -3.80
N ALA A 99 -0.08 15.42 -4.42
CA ALA A 99 1.00 14.48 -4.09
C ALA A 99 1.66 14.73 -2.72
N ILE A 100 1.46 15.92 -2.14
CA ILE A 100 2.08 16.35 -0.88
C ILE A 100 1.01 16.59 0.20
N LEU A 101 -0.18 17.04 -0.19
CA LEU A 101 -1.33 17.24 0.71
C LEU A 101 -2.29 16.03 0.77
N GLY A 102 -2.00 14.95 0.04
CA GLY A 102 -2.75 13.69 0.09
C GLY A 102 -4.19 13.77 -0.45
N GLU A 103 -5.06 12.93 0.10
CA GLU A 103 -6.48 12.84 -0.30
C GLU A 103 -7.36 13.97 0.24
N ASP A 104 -6.85 14.79 1.16
CA ASP A 104 -7.56 15.96 1.71
C ASP A 104 -7.87 17.01 0.63
N PHE A 105 -7.17 16.92 -0.51
CA PHE A 105 -7.41 17.68 -1.73
C PHE A 105 -7.63 16.72 -2.90
N ALA A 106 -8.86 16.22 -3.05
CA ALA A 106 -9.24 15.30 -4.12
C ALA A 106 -10.39 15.80 -5.01
N LEU A 107 -10.36 15.45 -6.31
CA LEU A 107 -11.39 15.77 -7.30
C LEU A 107 -11.80 14.53 -8.11
N THR A 108 -13.11 14.31 -8.31
CA THR A 108 -13.65 13.20 -9.11
C THR A 108 -14.21 13.69 -10.45
N ALA A 109 -13.78 13.07 -11.55
CA ALA A 109 -14.20 13.36 -12.92
C ALA A 109 -15.07 12.24 -13.52
N GLN A 110 -16.11 12.60 -14.28
CA GLN A 110 -16.97 11.67 -15.02
C GLN A 110 -17.00 11.98 -16.53
N GLY A 111 -16.03 11.47 -17.27
CA GLY A 111 -15.96 11.58 -18.72
C GLY A 111 -15.46 12.94 -19.26
N ARG A 112 -15.02 12.91 -20.52
CA ARG A 112 -14.14 13.92 -21.14
C ARG A 112 -14.72 15.34 -21.27
N ASP A 113 -16.04 15.46 -21.41
CA ASP A 113 -16.73 16.74 -21.71
C ASP A 113 -17.69 17.19 -20.60
N ARG A 114 -17.56 16.65 -19.38
CA ARG A 114 -18.48 16.95 -18.27
C ARG A 114 -17.87 17.85 -17.21
N PRO A 115 -18.69 18.70 -16.58
CA PRO A 115 -18.22 19.51 -15.48
C PRO A 115 -17.87 18.66 -14.27
N LEU A 116 -16.65 18.87 -13.78
CA LEU A 116 -16.22 18.52 -12.44
C LEU A 116 -17.13 19.20 -11.40
N LEU A 117 -17.40 18.52 -10.29
CA LEU A 117 -18.18 19.06 -9.17
C LEU A 117 -17.36 19.00 -7.90
N MET A 118 -16.83 20.15 -7.49
CA MET A 118 -16.16 20.30 -6.20
C MET A 118 -17.22 20.65 -5.17
N THR A 119 -17.53 19.72 -4.26
CA THR A 119 -18.55 19.91 -3.22
C THR A 119 -17.87 20.39 -1.93
N PRO A 120 -18.14 21.61 -1.45
CA PRO A 120 -17.57 22.10 -0.19
C PRO A 120 -18.08 21.30 1.01
N ALA A 121 -17.21 21.09 2.01
CA ALA A 121 -17.52 20.33 3.23
C ALA A 121 -18.59 21.00 4.12
N ASP A 122 -18.85 22.30 3.94
CA ASP A 122 -19.88 23.06 4.66
C ASP A 122 -21.32 22.84 4.13
N GLY A 123 -21.48 22.01 3.08
CA GLY A 123 -22.77 21.76 2.43
C GLY A 123 -23.28 22.92 1.56
N SER A 124 -22.44 23.92 1.27
CA SER A 124 -22.76 24.96 0.30
C SER A 124 -22.82 24.43 -1.13
N THR A 125 -23.29 25.26 -2.07
CA THR A 125 -23.58 24.80 -3.44
C THR A 125 -22.29 24.36 -4.15
N ALA A 126 -22.25 23.09 -4.58
CA ALA A 126 -21.10 22.51 -5.27
C ALA A 126 -20.62 23.41 -6.43
N GLN A 127 -19.34 23.77 -6.40
CA GLN A 127 -18.73 24.56 -7.45
C GLN A 127 -18.56 23.72 -8.70
N ARG A 128 -18.86 24.32 -9.84
CA ARG A 128 -18.85 23.66 -11.14
C ARG A 128 -17.60 24.03 -11.91
N TRP A 129 -16.71 23.06 -12.03
CA TRP A 129 -15.42 23.15 -12.69
C TRP A 129 -15.51 22.43 -14.06
N SER A 130 -14.58 22.65 -14.98
CA SER A 130 -14.54 21.90 -16.25
C SER A 130 -13.14 21.83 -16.83
N PHE A 131 -12.88 20.86 -17.70
CA PHE A 131 -11.66 20.82 -18.51
C PHE A 131 -11.92 21.46 -19.87
N ARG A 132 -10.95 22.23 -20.36
CA ARG A 132 -10.92 22.73 -21.74
C ARG A 132 -9.64 22.24 -22.42
N LEU A 133 -9.78 21.60 -23.58
CA LEU A 133 -8.64 21.33 -24.46
C LEU A 133 -8.30 22.62 -25.22
N ASN A 134 -7.23 23.29 -24.86
CA ASN A 134 -6.74 24.50 -25.54
C ASN A 134 -5.43 24.19 -26.28
N GLY A 135 -5.51 23.55 -27.45
CA GLY A 135 -4.46 23.43 -28.49
C GLY A 135 -3.14 22.72 -28.15
N GLU A 136 -2.78 22.70 -26.87
CA GLU A 136 -1.43 22.57 -26.30
C GLU A 136 -1.48 21.78 -24.98
N GLY A 137 -2.63 21.77 -24.30
CA GLY A 137 -2.88 20.97 -23.10
C GLY A 137 -4.35 21.01 -22.64
N TYR A 138 -4.63 20.37 -21.50
CA TYR A 138 -5.89 20.50 -20.78
C TYR A 138 -5.77 21.60 -19.72
N GLU A 139 -6.67 22.59 -19.79
CA GLU A 139 -6.83 23.66 -18.81
C GLU A 139 -7.95 23.29 -17.82
N LEU A 140 -7.73 23.61 -16.55
CA LEU A 140 -8.76 23.48 -15.51
C LEU A 140 -9.48 24.83 -15.32
N MET A 141 -10.80 24.82 -15.48
CA MET A 141 -11.65 26.01 -15.53
C MET A 141 -12.63 26.08 -14.36
N THR A 142 -12.85 27.28 -13.81
CA THR A 142 -13.93 27.59 -12.84
C THR A 142 -14.80 28.74 -13.36
N GLY A 143 -16.08 28.45 -13.59
CA GLY A 143 -16.96 29.40 -14.28
C GLY A 143 -16.38 29.76 -15.66
N ASP A 144 -16.09 31.06 -15.86
CA ASP A 144 -15.51 31.58 -17.10
C ASP A 144 -13.98 31.74 -17.07
N GLY A 145 -13.32 31.48 -15.93
CA GLY A 145 -11.87 31.67 -15.70
C GLY A 145 -11.05 30.37 -15.75
N ALA A 146 -9.78 30.49 -16.17
CA ALA A 146 -8.81 29.39 -16.15
C ALA A 146 -7.93 29.47 -14.89
N LEU A 147 -7.69 28.33 -14.22
CA LEU A 147 -6.91 28.27 -12.97
C LEU A 147 -5.54 27.61 -13.09
N GLY A 148 -5.30 26.78 -14.12
CA GLY A 148 -4.01 26.09 -14.27
C GLY A 148 -3.92 25.19 -15.50
N LEU A 149 -2.68 24.91 -15.91
CA LEU A 149 -2.32 24.04 -17.02
C LEU A 149 -1.67 22.75 -16.49
N LEU A 150 -2.13 21.61 -17.00
CA LEU A 150 -1.52 20.30 -16.72
C LEU A 150 -0.26 20.12 -17.58
N TYR A 151 0.87 19.77 -16.95
CA TYR A 151 2.18 19.66 -17.60
C TYR A 151 2.86 18.33 -17.31
N ASP A 152 3.24 17.61 -18.38
CA ASP A 152 4.10 16.42 -18.31
C ASP A 152 5.57 16.84 -18.54
N PRO A 153 6.42 16.85 -17.49
CA PRO A 153 7.83 17.25 -17.62
C PRO A 153 8.70 16.28 -18.44
N ALA A 154 8.22 15.08 -18.75
CA ALA A 154 8.96 14.11 -19.56
C ALA A 154 8.71 14.29 -21.07
N HIS A 155 7.57 14.87 -21.47
CA HIS A 155 7.14 14.92 -22.89
C HIS A 155 6.80 16.35 -23.38
N LEU A 156 6.52 17.29 -22.48
CA LEU A 156 6.49 18.73 -22.75
C LEU A 156 7.74 19.35 -22.11
N SER A 157 8.45 20.22 -22.83
CA SER A 157 9.74 20.77 -22.37
C SER A 157 9.67 22.24 -21.90
N ALA A 158 8.50 22.87 -21.96
CA ALA A 158 8.25 24.21 -21.44
C ALA A 158 6.74 24.42 -21.20
N PRO A 159 6.34 25.21 -20.19
CA PRO A 159 4.97 25.72 -20.10
C PRO A 159 4.72 26.73 -21.23
N ILE A 160 3.55 26.65 -21.88
CA ILE A 160 3.14 27.63 -22.88
C ILE A 160 2.23 28.68 -22.20
N LEU A 161 2.57 29.95 -22.42
CA LEU A 161 1.94 31.10 -21.77
C LEU A 161 0.70 31.56 -22.54
N VAL A 162 -0.48 31.53 -21.92
CA VAL A 162 -1.68 32.23 -22.40
C VAL A 162 -2.36 32.97 -21.25
N ASP A 163 -2.83 34.18 -21.55
CA ASP A 163 -3.27 35.24 -20.64
C ASP A 163 -4.70 35.01 -20.08
N ALA A 164 -4.88 35.10 -18.76
CA ALA A 164 -6.18 34.97 -18.08
C ALA A 164 -6.23 35.83 -16.80
N GLY A 165 -7.29 36.64 -16.65
CA GLY A 165 -7.36 37.74 -15.70
C GLY A 165 -8.00 37.46 -14.32
N GLU A 166 -8.16 38.55 -13.57
CA GLU A 166 -8.40 38.58 -12.12
C GLU A 166 -9.84 38.21 -11.68
N CYS A 167 -9.97 37.29 -10.72
CA CYS A 167 -10.84 37.50 -9.56
C CYS A 167 -10.60 36.48 -8.41
N CYS A 168 -10.74 36.98 -7.17
CA CYS A 168 -11.05 36.23 -5.95
C CYS A 168 -9.98 35.26 -5.38
N ASN A 169 -9.17 35.78 -4.44
CA ASN A 169 -8.70 34.99 -3.30
C ASN A 169 -8.86 35.81 -2.01
N GLY A 170 -9.62 35.26 -1.06
CA GLY A 170 -9.53 35.61 0.35
C GLY A 170 -9.17 34.34 1.11
N PHE A 171 -8.18 34.40 2.01
CA PHE A 171 -7.88 33.26 2.87
C PHE A 171 -9.07 32.96 3.79
N GLN A 172 -9.53 31.73 3.73
CA GLN A 172 -10.41 31.14 4.73
C GLN A 172 -9.83 29.76 5.06
N SER A 173 -9.54 29.50 6.34
CA SER A 173 -9.33 28.11 6.75
C SER A 173 -10.70 27.44 6.80
N TRP A 174 -10.82 26.31 6.13
CA TRP A 174 -12.02 25.48 6.17
C TRP A 174 -11.64 24.08 6.65
N ASP A 175 -12.44 23.57 7.57
CA ASP A 175 -12.35 22.21 8.10
C ASP A 175 -12.89 21.26 7.01
N LEU A 176 -12.02 20.43 6.43
CA LEU A 176 -12.29 19.71 5.17
C LEU A 176 -12.73 18.25 5.40
N ASP A 177 -13.81 18.07 6.15
CA ASP A 177 -14.37 16.74 6.38
C ASP A 177 -15.35 16.34 5.25
N GLY A 178 -14.80 16.07 4.06
CA GLY A 178 -15.53 15.50 2.91
C GLY A 178 -15.50 13.97 2.90
N GLN A 179 -14.39 13.38 3.39
CA GLN A 179 -14.28 11.94 3.63
C GLN A 179 -15.08 11.50 4.88
N ALA A 180 -15.50 12.43 5.76
CA ALA A 180 -16.48 12.16 6.82
C ALA A 180 -17.78 11.49 6.35
N GLY A 181 -18.19 11.62 5.09
CA GLY A 181 -19.38 10.89 4.61
C GLY A 181 -19.28 9.37 4.83
N ALA A 182 -18.11 8.79 4.54
CA ALA A 182 -17.81 7.38 4.79
C ALA A 182 -17.06 7.19 6.11
N PHE A 183 -16.03 8.00 6.38
CA PHE A 183 -15.20 7.87 7.57
C PHE A 183 -15.80 8.47 8.83
N ALA A 184 -16.82 9.33 8.81
CA ALA A 184 -17.57 9.73 10.01
C ALA A 184 -18.80 8.85 10.28
N ALA A 185 -19.35 8.17 9.27
CA ALA A 185 -20.11 6.94 9.52
C ALA A 185 -19.23 5.88 10.23
N VAL A 186 -17.92 5.87 9.96
CA VAL A 186 -16.93 5.10 10.73
C VAL A 186 -16.45 5.82 12.02
N ARG A 187 -16.47 7.16 12.16
CA ARG A 187 -16.15 7.87 13.43
C ARG A 187 -17.25 7.66 14.48
N GLU A 188 -18.52 7.72 14.08
CA GLU A 188 -19.66 7.31 14.91
C GLU A 188 -19.63 5.81 15.25
N ALA A 189 -18.79 5.03 14.56
CA ALA A 189 -18.62 3.60 14.75
C ALA A 189 -17.19 3.18 15.14
N ARG A 190 -16.29 4.09 15.54
CA ARG A 190 -14.87 3.77 15.88
C ARG A 190 -14.80 2.76 17.02
N GLN A 191 -15.73 2.90 17.96
CA GLN A 191 -16.07 1.91 18.97
C GLN A 191 -17.60 2.00 19.14
N THR A 192 -18.32 0.90 19.05
CA THR A 192 -19.70 0.88 19.59
C THR A 192 -19.62 0.99 21.11
N SER A 193 -20.65 1.55 21.76
CA SER A 193 -20.63 1.88 23.20
C SER A 193 -20.51 0.67 24.14
N ASP A 194 -20.46 -0.53 23.57
CA ASP A 194 -20.26 -1.84 24.21
C ASP A 194 -18.79 -2.30 24.19
N GLY A 195 -17.86 -1.55 23.57
CA GLY A 195 -16.44 -1.90 23.50
C GLY A 195 -16.08 -2.80 22.32
N LEU A 196 -16.89 -2.79 21.25
CA LEU A 196 -16.63 -3.55 20.02
C LEU A 196 -16.28 -2.61 18.84
N LEU A 197 -15.53 -3.16 17.89
CA LEU A 197 -15.41 -2.66 16.52
C LEU A 197 -16.74 -2.80 15.76
N PRO A 198 -16.99 -2.04 14.68
CA PRO A 198 -18.23 -2.13 13.92
C PRO A 198 -18.40 -3.49 13.20
N GLU A 199 -19.63 -3.84 12.82
CA GLU A 199 -19.91 -5.10 12.08
C GLU A 199 -19.15 -5.20 10.74
N ALA A 200 -18.90 -4.05 10.10
CA ALA A 200 -18.12 -3.96 8.87
C ALA A 200 -16.66 -4.45 9.02
N TRP A 201 -16.09 -4.46 10.23
CA TRP A 201 -14.75 -4.97 10.49
C TRP A 201 -14.57 -6.44 10.09
N SER A 202 -15.63 -7.24 10.21
CA SER A 202 -15.63 -8.67 9.88
C SER A 202 -16.08 -8.97 8.45
N GLN A 203 -16.04 -7.97 7.56
CA GLN A 203 -16.39 -8.09 6.14
C GLN A 203 -15.22 -7.62 5.27
N PRO A 204 -15.02 -8.20 4.08
CA PRO A 204 -14.10 -7.64 3.10
C PRO A 204 -14.47 -6.22 2.69
N THR A 205 -13.47 -5.39 2.40
CA THR A 205 -13.59 -3.99 2.00
C THR A 205 -12.95 -3.73 0.65
N ASP A 206 -13.40 -2.68 -0.05
CA ASP A 206 -12.78 -2.20 -1.30
C ASP A 206 -11.65 -1.19 -1.03
N LEU A 207 -11.32 -0.90 0.24
CA LEU A 207 -10.24 0.01 0.62
C LEU A 207 -8.87 -0.62 0.34
N THR A 208 -8.06 0.06 -0.47
CA THR A 208 -6.66 -0.31 -0.73
C THR A 208 -5.83 -0.21 0.56
N PRO A 209 -5.00 -1.21 0.90
CA PRO A 209 -4.01 -1.10 1.97
C PRO A 209 -3.04 0.07 1.75
N GLU A 210 -2.90 0.97 2.73
CA GLU A 210 -1.98 2.11 2.65
C GLU A 210 -0.57 1.69 3.07
N PHE A 211 0.44 1.99 2.25
CA PHE A 211 1.85 1.78 2.55
C PHE A 211 2.60 3.09 2.74
N PHE A 212 3.41 3.15 3.79
CA PHE A 212 4.29 4.26 4.12
C PHE A 212 5.73 3.74 4.28
N PHE A 213 6.64 4.21 3.43
CA PHE A 213 8.02 3.72 3.36
C PHE A 213 9.01 4.82 3.71
N ALA A 214 10.09 4.50 4.43
CA ALA A 214 11.20 5.44 4.62
C ALA A 214 11.92 5.66 3.28
N ASP A 215 12.41 6.88 3.04
CA ASP A 215 12.95 7.30 1.73
C ASP A 215 14.10 6.43 1.19
N ASP A 216 14.87 5.78 2.08
CA ASP A 216 15.96 4.88 1.71
C ASP A 216 15.52 3.44 1.33
N VAL A 217 14.24 3.09 1.48
CA VAL A 217 13.67 1.83 0.97
C VAL A 217 13.57 1.91 -0.56
N VAL A 218 14.27 1.03 -1.26
CA VAL A 218 14.37 1.04 -2.74
C VAL A 218 13.07 0.67 -3.44
N GLU A 219 12.84 1.20 -4.64
CA GLU A 219 11.58 1.05 -5.38
C GLU A 219 11.18 -0.42 -5.65
N ALA A 220 12.16 -1.29 -5.95
CA ALA A 220 11.89 -2.72 -6.13
C ALA A 220 11.27 -3.38 -4.89
N ALA A 221 11.66 -2.93 -3.69
CA ALA A 221 11.06 -3.37 -2.45
C ALA A 221 9.66 -2.79 -2.23
N ARG A 222 9.47 -1.50 -2.53
CA ARG A 222 8.15 -0.84 -2.44
C ARG A 222 7.12 -1.54 -3.32
N THR A 223 7.44 -1.68 -4.60
CA THR A 223 6.62 -2.41 -5.58
C THR A 223 6.39 -3.86 -5.14
N GLY A 224 7.44 -4.60 -4.77
CA GLY A 224 7.33 -6.01 -4.37
C GLY A 224 6.44 -6.25 -3.14
N MET A 225 6.46 -5.35 -2.15
CA MET A 225 5.58 -5.43 -0.98
C MET A 225 4.12 -5.13 -1.33
N VAL A 226 3.86 -4.09 -2.13
CA VAL A 226 2.51 -3.70 -2.57
C VAL A 226 1.88 -4.79 -3.45
N GLU A 227 2.61 -5.32 -4.43
CA GLU A 227 2.14 -6.42 -5.29
C GLU A 227 1.82 -7.69 -4.48
N THR A 228 2.68 -8.02 -3.50
CA THR A 228 2.46 -9.20 -2.65
C THR A 228 1.24 -9.01 -1.75
N MET A 229 1.04 -7.81 -1.20
CA MET A 229 -0.14 -7.49 -0.39
C MET A 229 -1.42 -7.57 -1.22
N ALA A 230 -1.42 -7.04 -2.45
CA ALA A 230 -2.56 -7.15 -3.36
C ALA A 230 -2.91 -8.62 -3.70
N ALA A 231 -1.89 -9.46 -3.91
CA ALA A 231 -2.11 -10.90 -4.12
C ALA A 231 -2.61 -11.62 -2.84
N ALA A 232 -2.23 -11.13 -1.65
CA ALA A 232 -2.70 -11.65 -0.37
C ALA A 232 -4.18 -11.29 -0.10
N THR A 233 -4.57 -10.05 -0.39
CA THR A 233 -5.96 -9.58 -0.26
C THR A 233 -6.88 -10.24 -1.30
N GLU A 234 -6.40 -10.54 -2.51
CA GLU A 234 -7.13 -11.37 -3.48
C GLU A 234 -7.27 -12.83 -3.00
N ALA A 235 -6.23 -13.40 -2.38
CA ALA A 235 -6.20 -14.81 -1.99
C ALA A 235 -7.09 -15.14 -0.79
N TRP A 236 -7.24 -14.23 0.18
CA TRP A 236 -7.94 -14.49 1.45
C TRP A 236 -9.09 -13.51 1.75
N GLY A 237 -9.35 -12.54 0.86
CA GLY A 237 -10.27 -11.43 1.10
C GLY A 237 -9.55 -10.22 1.70
N ASN A 238 -9.99 -9.01 1.32
CA ASN A 238 -9.38 -7.74 1.72
C ASN A 238 -9.97 -7.23 3.05
N PHE A 239 -9.30 -7.43 4.18
CA PHE A 239 -9.73 -6.95 5.49
C PHE A 239 -8.93 -5.71 5.89
N GLY A 240 -9.66 -4.62 6.19
CA GLY A 240 -9.08 -3.29 6.41
C GLY A 240 -10.11 -2.33 7.03
N PRO A 241 -9.75 -1.04 7.25
CA PRO A 241 -8.55 -0.36 6.75
C PRO A 241 -7.22 -0.91 7.28
N LEU A 242 -6.15 -0.81 6.48
CA LEU A 242 -4.81 -1.29 6.81
C LEU A 242 -3.77 -0.20 6.50
N GLU A 243 -2.84 0.02 7.44
CA GLU A 243 -1.64 0.86 7.25
C GLU A 243 -0.37 0.04 7.51
N TYR A 244 0.57 -0.01 6.57
CA TYR A 244 1.86 -0.69 6.70
C TYR A 244 3.02 0.33 6.69
N TRP A 245 3.75 0.41 7.80
CA TRP A 245 4.87 1.33 8.02
C TRP A 245 6.22 0.60 7.88
N VAL A 246 6.87 0.76 6.73
CA VAL A 246 8.09 0.03 6.35
C VAL A 246 9.31 0.93 6.59
N MET A 247 10.09 0.56 7.60
CA MET A 247 11.29 1.29 8.00
C MET A 247 12.45 0.93 7.09
N GLY A 248 13.29 1.92 6.77
CA GLY A 248 14.57 1.70 6.13
C GLY A 248 15.68 1.39 7.14
N THR A 249 16.91 1.71 6.75
CA THR A 249 18.13 1.57 7.55
C THR A 249 18.72 2.93 7.95
N ASP A 250 18.43 3.99 7.19
CA ASP A 250 18.91 5.33 7.49
C ASP A 250 18.17 5.97 8.68
N PRO A 251 18.89 6.51 9.69
CA PRO A 251 18.25 7.16 10.84
C PRO A 251 17.48 8.45 10.52
N GLU A 252 17.87 9.23 9.51
CA GLU A 252 17.18 10.48 9.16
C GLU A 252 15.87 10.18 8.44
N ALA A 253 15.90 9.29 7.43
CA ALA A 253 14.71 8.81 6.72
C ALA A 253 13.70 8.15 7.68
N ALA A 254 14.17 7.34 8.63
CA ALA A 254 13.32 6.74 9.65
C ALA A 254 12.73 7.76 10.64
N ASN A 255 13.45 8.83 10.98
CA ASN A 255 12.87 9.91 11.80
C ASN A 255 11.85 10.74 11.02
N ALA A 256 12.03 10.93 9.71
CA ALA A 256 11.05 11.59 8.84
C ALA A 256 9.74 10.78 8.74
N LEU A 257 9.83 9.49 8.43
CA LEU A 257 8.66 8.59 8.41
C LEU A 257 7.95 8.53 9.77
N LEU A 258 8.71 8.51 10.87
CA LEU A 258 8.14 8.56 12.21
C LEU A 258 7.42 9.90 12.50
N ASP A 259 7.95 11.02 12.03
CA ASP A 259 7.25 12.31 12.20
C ASP A 259 5.94 12.32 11.42
N THR A 260 5.92 11.78 10.19
CA THR A 260 4.71 11.55 9.39
C THR A 260 3.71 10.65 10.11
N PHE A 261 4.15 9.51 10.66
CA PHE A 261 3.31 8.63 11.47
C PHE A 261 2.68 9.40 12.63
N CYS A 262 3.50 10.07 13.45
CA CYS A 262 3.01 10.74 14.65
C CYS A 262 2.20 12.01 14.38
N GLN A 263 2.41 12.70 13.26
CA GLN A 263 1.55 13.80 12.81
C GLN A 263 0.16 13.25 12.43
N ARG A 264 0.11 12.18 11.62
CA ARG A 264 -1.15 11.52 11.22
C ARG A 264 -1.97 11.01 12.41
N ARG A 265 -1.32 10.52 13.48
CA ARG A 265 -2.01 10.16 14.75
C ARG A 265 -2.56 11.39 15.50
N ASP A 266 -1.88 12.53 15.43
CA ASP A 266 -2.28 13.80 16.08
C ASP A 266 -3.49 14.41 15.35
N ASP A 267 -3.40 14.53 14.02
CA ASP A 267 -4.44 15.08 13.15
C ASP A 267 -5.76 14.30 13.24
N ARG A 268 -5.69 12.97 13.41
CA ARG A 268 -6.86 12.08 13.54
C ARG A 268 -7.44 12.00 14.96
N GLY A 269 -6.79 12.67 15.93
CA GLY A 269 -7.15 12.64 17.35
C GLY A 269 -6.89 11.28 18.03
N GLU A 270 -5.97 10.48 17.48
CA GLU A 270 -5.68 9.11 17.92
C GLU A 270 -4.63 9.10 19.06
N TRP A 271 -3.52 9.82 18.87
CA TRP A 271 -2.49 10.09 19.90
C TRP A 271 -1.89 11.47 19.68
N SER A 272 -1.52 12.16 20.76
CA SER A 272 -0.76 13.40 20.59
C SER A 272 0.63 13.14 19.99
N LYS A 273 1.08 13.99 19.08
CA LYS A 273 2.37 13.84 18.36
C LYS A 273 3.53 13.60 19.32
N ASN A 274 3.59 14.37 20.41
CA ASN A 274 4.62 14.23 21.44
C ASN A 274 4.58 12.88 22.17
N ALA A 275 3.39 12.35 22.51
CA ALA A 275 3.26 11.05 23.17
C ALA A 275 3.66 9.91 22.22
N CYS A 276 3.21 9.99 20.96
CA CYS A 276 3.58 9.07 19.89
C CYS A 276 5.10 9.03 19.70
N LEU A 277 5.76 10.19 19.53
CA LEU A 277 7.21 10.28 19.35
C LEU A 277 8.00 9.70 20.54
N GLN A 278 7.50 9.82 21.78
CA GLN A 278 8.15 9.19 22.93
C GLN A 278 7.96 7.67 22.98
N ARG A 279 6.80 7.15 22.55
CA ARG A 279 6.53 5.69 22.46
C ARG A 279 7.40 5.05 21.38
N GLU A 280 7.28 5.53 20.15
CA GLU A 280 7.85 4.88 18.97
C GLU A 280 9.39 4.94 18.91
N LYS A 281 10.01 5.86 19.69
CA LYS A 281 11.47 5.94 19.87
C LYS A 281 12.04 5.08 21.01
N ARG A 282 11.19 4.46 21.85
CA ARG A 282 11.63 3.78 23.09
C ARG A 282 11.05 2.38 23.29
N SER A 283 9.97 2.03 22.58
CA SER A 283 9.36 0.71 22.66
C SER A 283 10.14 -0.32 21.84
N GLU A 284 10.21 -1.55 22.32
CA GLU A 284 10.76 -2.71 21.61
C GLU A 284 10.02 -3.00 20.29
N HIS A 285 8.75 -2.60 20.20
CA HIS A 285 7.93 -2.60 18.98
C HIS A 285 7.47 -1.16 18.66
N GLY A 286 8.44 -0.25 18.62
CA GLY A 286 8.29 1.10 18.10
C GLY A 286 8.91 1.21 16.71
N LEU A 287 8.47 2.16 15.88
CA LEU A 287 9.03 2.33 14.52
C LEU A 287 10.57 2.43 14.49
N ILE A 288 11.23 3.01 15.51
CA ILE A 288 12.70 3.07 15.53
C ILE A 288 13.37 1.72 15.80
N SER A 289 12.75 0.78 16.54
CA SER A 289 13.37 -0.53 16.75
C SER A 289 13.44 -1.33 15.44
N TYR A 290 12.43 -1.21 14.58
CA TYR A 290 12.43 -1.78 13.23
C TYR A 290 13.53 -1.20 12.33
N GLN A 291 13.81 0.11 12.39
CA GLN A 291 14.98 0.69 11.70
C GLN A 291 16.30 0.15 12.27
N GLN A 292 16.42 0.07 13.60
CA GLN A 292 17.64 -0.42 14.27
C GLN A 292 17.96 -1.86 13.85
N LEU A 293 16.96 -2.75 13.77
CA LEU A 293 17.15 -4.12 13.28
C LEU A 293 17.73 -4.17 11.86
N GLY A 294 17.22 -3.34 10.94
CA GLY A 294 17.74 -3.25 9.57
C GLY A 294 19.17 -2.70 9.52
N ALA A 295 19.46 -1.65 10.28
CA ALA A 295 20.79 -1.05 10.37
C ALA A 295 21.81 -2.01 11.00
N ASP A 296 21.45 -2.73 12.05
CA ASP A 296 22.31 -3.72 12.72
C ASP A 296 22.57 -4.93 11.82
N ALA A 297 21.59 -5.37 11.02
CA ALA A 297 21.80 -6.44 10.04
C ALA A 297 22.87 -6.07 9.01
N LEU A 298 22.82 -4.84 8.47
CA LEU A 298 23.84 -4.31 7.56
C LEU A 298 25.20 -4.12 8.24
N ALA A 299 25.23 -3.55 9.44
CA ALA A 299 26.46 -3.27 10.18
C ALA A 299 27.22 -4.56 10.57
N ASN A 300 26.50 -5.63 10.90
CA ASN A 300 27.08 -6.93 11.24
C ASN A 300 27.29 -7.84 10.02
N GLY A 301 26.73 -7.50 8.86
CA GLY A 301 26.74 -8.36 7.67
C GLY A 301 26.01 -9.69 7.89
N GLN A 302 24.95 -9.68 8.70
CA GLN A 302 24.15 -10.87 9.06
C GLN A 302 22.68 -10.58 8.77
N PRO A 303 22.01 -11.37 7.90
CA PRO A 303 20.57 -11.23 7.67
C PRO A 303 19.77 -11.24 8.99
N GLY A 304 18.94 -10.23 9.17
CA GLY A 304 18.12 -10.05 10.36
C GLY A 304 17.10 -8.95 10.13
N GLY A 305 15.91 -9.13 10.70
CA GLY A 305 14.78 -8.23 10.49
C GLY A 305 13.58 -8.67 11.32
N SER A 306 12.52 -7.88 11.26
CA SER A 306 11.25 -8.18 11.92
C SER A 306 10.12 -7.48 11.19
N ALA A 307 8.95 -8.10 11.17
CA ALA A 307 7.68 -7.48 10.84
C ALA A 307 6.69 -7.74 11.99
N GLY A 308 5.51 -7.13 11.95
CA GLY A 308 4.48 -7.41 12.95
C GLY A 308 3.19 -6.63 12.72
N HIS A 309 2.06 -7.30 12.92
CA HIS A 309 0.80 -6.63 13.24
C HIS A 309 0.91 -5.97 14.62
N ASN A 310 1.01 -4.63 14.65
CA ASN A 310 1.24 -3.83 15.85
C ASN A 310 -0.05 -3.17 16.41
N GLY A 311 -1.18 -3.88 16.36
CA GLY A 311 -2.50 -3.39 16.79
C GLY A 311 -3.11 -2.35 15.85
N GLY A 312 -3.61 -1.24 16.40
CA GLY A 312 -4.40 -0.23 15.67
C GLY A 312 -5.92 -0.36 15.85
N PHE A 313 -6.38 -1.39 16.58
CA PHE A 313 -7.80 -1.69 16.78
C PHE A 313 -8.59 -0.52 17.39
N ASP A 314 -8.04 0.21 18.37
CA ASP A 314 -8.70 1.40 18.94
C ASP A 314 -8.92 2.55 17.93
N TRP A 315 -8.23 2.52 16.80
CA TRP A 315 -8.36 3.48 15.69
C TRP A 315 -9.21 2.94 14.54
N GLY A 316 -9.67 1.68 14.64
CA GLY A 316 -10.39 0.98 13.59
C GLY A 316 -9.51 0.55 12.41
N ILE A 317 -8.21 0.29 12.62
CA ILE A 317 -7.27 -0.13 11.57
C ILE A 317 -6.45 -1.36 11.95
N HIS A 318 -5.96 -2.07 10.94
CA HIS A 318 -4.79 -2.95 11.06
C HIS A 318 -3.52 -2.10 10.86
N ARG A 319 -2.72 -1.89 11.92
CA ARG A 319 -1.39 -1.25 11.81
C ARG A 319 -0.30 -2.32 11.74
N PHE A 320 0.44 -2.37 10.65
CA PHE A 320 1.63 -3.21 10.50
C PHE A 320 2.89 -2.34 10.49
N SER A 321 4.02 -2.86 10.96
CA SER A 321 5.33 -2.25 10.71
C SER A 321 6.40 -3.32 10.45
N SER A 322 7.45 -2.95 9.72
CA SER A 322 8.61 -3.84 9.52
C SER A 322 9.93 -3.08 9.44
N SER A 323 11.03 -3.81 9.63
CA SER A 323 12.35 -3.39 9.17
C SER A 323 12.41 -3.36 7.64
N VAL A 324 13.55 -2.95 7.10
CA VAL A 324 13.80 -2.98 5.65
C VAL A 324 13.60 -4.42 5.13
N PRO A 325 12.89 -4.63 4.01
CA PRO A 325 12.78 -5.94 3.36
C PRO A 325 14.10 -6.23 2.63
N LEU A 326 15.06 -6.83 3.35
CA LEU A 326 16.42 -7.10 2.88
C LEU A 326 16.40 -7.83 1.53
N GLY A 327 15.54 -8.84 1.40
CA GLY A 327 15.48 -9.66 0.20
C GLY A 327 15.04 -8.90 -1.05
N MET A 328 13.92 -8.17 -0.99
CA MET A 328 13.48 -7.36 -2.13
C MET A 328 14.39 -6.15 -2.39
N SER A 329 15.13 -5.70 -1.38
CA SER A 329 16.14 -4.64 -1.50
C SER A 329 17.46 -5.12 -2.11
N GLY A 330 17.65 -6.43 -2.32
CA GLY A 330 18.90 -7.01 -2.84
C GLY A 330 20.05 -6.98 -1.82
N LEU A 331 19.73 -7.01 -0.52
CA LEU A 331 20.69 -6.86 0.57
C LEU A 331 21.02 -8.22 1.22
N LEU A 332 22.28 -8.36 1.64
CA LEU A 332 22.80 -9.50 2.43
C LEU A 332 22.54 -10.91 1.85
N GLY A 333 22.32 -11.02 0.53
CA GLY A 333 22.06 -12.29 -0.14
C GLY A 333 20.70 -12.93 0.21
N VAL A 334 19.78 -12.18 0.85
CA VAL A 334 18.44 -12.66 1.16
C VAL A 334 17.62 -12.75 -0.15
N PRO A 335 16.87 -13.82 -0.42
CA PRO A 335 15.96 -13.89 -1.57
C PRO A 335 14.72 -13.04 -1.30
N GLY A 336 14.28 -12.23 -2.26
CA GLY A 336 13.02 -11.49 -2.15
C GLY A 336 11.78 -12.38 -1.95
N ASP A 337 11.87 -13.66 -2.31
CA ASP A 337 10.88 -14.71 -2.02
C ASP A 337 10.56 -14.82 -0.51
N GLU A 338 11.54 -14.59 0.38
CA GLU A 338 11.33 -14.66 1.84
C GLU A 338 10.54 -13.45 2.35
N GLU A 339 10.76 -12.26 1.79
CA GLU A 339 9.99 -11.06 2.11
C GLU A 339 8.55 -11.15 1.59
N GLN A 340 8.32 -11.84 0.45
CA GLN A 340 6.97 -12.13 -0.01
C GLN A 340 6.22 -13.00 1.02
N LYS A 341 6.89 -14.02 1.58
CA LYS A 341 6.35 -14.83 2.67
C LYS A 341 6.09 -13.97 3.92
N THR A 342 6.98 -13.04 4.27
CA THR A 342 6.77 -12.11 5.39
C THR A 342 5.53 -11.23 5.20
N VAL A 343 5.34 -10.61 4.03
CA VAL A 343 4.12 -9.81 3.75
C VAL A 343 2.85 -10.66 3.85
N LEU A 344 2.87 -11.88 3.32
CA LEU A 344 1.77 -12.85 3.45
C LEU A 344 1.52 -13.27 4.92
N HIS A 345 2.57 -13.46 5.72
CA HIS A 345 2.47 -13.82 7.14
C HIS A 345 1.75 -12.74 7.93
N GLU A 346 2.22 -11.49 7.82
CA GLU A 346 1.60 -10.36 8.52
C GLU A 346 0.17 -10.14 8.07
N TYR A 347 -0.10 -10.25 6.76
CA TYR A 347 -1.47 -10.10 6.27
C TYR A 347 -2.41 -11.20 6.76
N PHE A 348 -1.92 -12.42 7.00
CA PHE A 348 -2.74 -13.46 7.60
C PHE A 348 -3.17 -13.12 9.04
N HIS A 349 -2.37 -12.35 9.79
CA HIS A 349 -2.82 -11.82 11.08
C HIS A 349 -4.00 -10.83 10.93
N ALA A 350 -4.13 -10.10 9.81
CA ALA A 350 -5.35 -9.32 9.56
C ALA A 350 -6.58 -10.21 9.39
N VAL A 351 -6.47 -11.29 8.61
CA VAL A 351 -7.55 -12.30 8.44
C VAL A 351 -7.96 -12.90 9.79
N GLN A 352 -6.99 -13.29 10.62
CA GLN A 352 -7.24 -13.81 11.98
C GLN A 352 -7.98 -12.81 12.87
N HIS A 353 -7.60 -11.53 12.80
CA HIS A 353 -8.18 -10.45 13.62
C HIS A 353 -9.50 -9.87 13.07
N ALA A 354 -9.83 -10.06 11.79
CA ALA A 354 -11.03 -9.51 11.16
C ALA A 354 -12.32 -10.03 11.81
N HIS A 355 -12.34 -11.28 12.24
CA HIS A 355 -13.51 -11.90 12.85
C HIS A 355 -13.61 -11.70 14.37
N VAL A 356 -12.63 -10.99 14.97
CA VAL A 356 -12.64 -10.63 16.39
C VAL A 356 -12.86 -9.12 16.51
N ARG A 357 -14.05 -8.73 16.96
CA ARG A 357 -14.47 -7.32 17.09
C ARG A 357 -14.16 -6.71 18.45
N ASP A 358 -13.88 -7.52 19.47
CA ASP A 358 -13.64 -7.07 20.84
C ASP A 358 -12.43 -6.14 20.93
N LEU A 359 -12.56 -4.98 21.58
CA LEU A 359 -11.42 -4.09 21.83
C LEU A 359 -10.67 -4.44 23.13
N ASP A 360 -11.37 -5.09 24.08
CA ASP A 360 -10.75 -5.65 25.28
C ASP A 360 -9.71 -6.71 24.92
N ARG A 361 -8.46 -6.49 25.35
CA ARG A 361 -7.34 -7.38 25.02
C ARG A 361 -7.58 -8.81 25.48
N ASP A 362 -8.02 -9.00 26.72
CA ASP A 362 -8.19 -10.34 27.28
C ASP A 362 -9.31 -11.11 26.53
N ALA A 363 -10.34 -10.41 26.03
CA ALA A 363 -11.36 -10.97 25.14
C ALA A 363 -10.81 -11.35 23.76
N ARG A 364 -9.94 -10.52 23.16
CA ARG A 364 -9.25 -10.86 21.91
C ARG A 364 -8.37 -12.10 22.10
N ASP A 365 -7.52 -12.11 23.11
CA ASP A 365 -6.55 -13.17 23.37
C ASP A 365 -7.26 -14.53 23.61
N ARG A 366 -8.41 -14.55 24.31
CA ARG A 366 -9.25 -15.77 24.46
C ARG A 366 -9.85 -16.30 23.15
N LYS A 367 -10.22 -15.42 22.22
CA LYS A 367 -10.82 -15.80 20.93
C LYS A 367 -9.78 -16.25 19.91
N LEU A 368 -8.66 -15.53 19.84
CA LEU A 368 -7.57 -15.80 18.91
C LEU A 368 -6.81 -17.07 19.27
N GLY A 369 -6.70 -17.38 20.56
CA GLY A 369 -6.11 -18.61 21.05
C GLY A 369 -4.59 -18.56 21.25
N PRO A 370 -3.95 -19.73 21.37
CA PRO A 370 -2.54 -19.85 21.74
C PRO A 370 -1.57 -19.44 20.63
N VAL A 371 -0.32 -19.13 21.02
CA VAL A 371 0.71 -18.60 20.11
C VAL A 371 1.00 -19.52 18.93
N TRP A 372 1.01 -20.85 19.13
CA TRP A 372 1.21 -21.80 18.01
C TRP A 372 0.11 -21.73 16.97
N TRP A 373 -1.12 -21.34 17.35
CA TRP A 373 -2.22 -21.21 16.40
C TRP A 373 -2.06 -19.92 15.59
N MET A 374 -1.86 -18.79 16.28
CA MET A 374 -1.69 -17.49 15.63
C MET A 374 -0.49 -17.48 14.69
N GLU A 375 0.70 -17.80 15.20
CA GLU A 375 1.94 -17.77 14.43
C GLU A 375 2.06 -18.96 13.46
N GLY A 376 1.62 -20.15 13.88
CA GLY A 376 1.69 -21.36 13.06
C GLY A 376 0.71 -21.34 11.89
N ALA A 377 -0.50 -20.80 12.07
CA ALA A 377 -1.44 -20.66 10.96
C ALA A 377 -0.99 -19.57 9.98
N ALA A 378 -0.50 -18.43 10.47
CA ALA A 378 0.09 -17.40 9.63
C ALA A 378 1.29 -17.95 8.82
N GLU A 379 2.19 -18.68 9.48
CA GLU A 379 3.37 -19.26 8.82
C GLU A 379 2.98 -20.36 7.81
N TYR A 380 2.04 -21.26 8.14
CA TYR A 380 1.57 -22.28 7.19
C TYR A 380 0.87 -21.66 5.98
N MET A 381 -0.03 -20.72 6.21
CA MET A 381 -0.84 -20.11 5.16
C MET A 381 0.02 -19.22 4.27
N ALA A 382 0.96 -18.46 4.84
CA ALA A 382 1.94 -17.70 4.07
C ALA A 382 2.85 -18.62 3.25
N MET A 383 3.46 -19.65 3.84
CA MET A 383 4.32 -20.61 3.12
C MET A 383 3.59 -21.30 1.97
N THR A 384 2.34 -21.70 2.17
CA THR A 384 1.55 -22.49 1.21
C THR A 384 0.95 -21.61 0.11
N THR A 385 0.47 -20.42 0.48
CA THR A 385 -0.09 -19.45 -0.47
C THR A 385 1.01 -18.78 -1.29
N HIS A 386 2.17 -18.45 -0.69
CA HIS A 386 3.35 -17.98 -1.44
C HIS A 386 3.72 -18.93 -2.57
N ALA A 387 3.86 -20.22 -2.25
CA ALA A 387 4.19 -21.25 -3.21
C ALA A 387 3.12 -21.40 -4.30
N ARG A 388 1.83 -21.33 -3.94
CA ARG A 388 0.70 -21.36 -4.88
C ARG A 388 0.72 -20.16 -5.83
N LEU A 389 0.79 -18.94 -5.29
CA LEU A 389 0.77 -17.70 -6.07
C LEU A 389 1.95 -17.62 -7.05
N GLN A 390 3.15 -18.05 -6.64
CA GLN A 390 4.31 -18.14 -7.54
C GLN A 390 4.14 -19.21 -8.62
N ALA A 391 3.58 -20.38 -8.29
CA ALA A 391 3.33 -21.45 -9.26
C ALA A 391 2.25 -21.06 -10.30
N GLU A 392 1.25 -20.29 -9.88
CA GLU A 392 0.22 -19.67 -10.73
C GLU A 392 0.73 -18.46 -11.52
N GLY A 393 1.91 -17.93 -11.19
CA GLY A 393 2.48 -16.74 -11.84
C GLY A 393 1.83 -15.42 -11.43
N LYS A 394 1.10 -15.38 -10.30
CA LYS A 394 0.43 -14.20 -9.76
C LYS A 394 1.38 -13.24 -9.03
N ILE A 395 2.46 -13.77 -8.46
CA ILE A 395 3.56 -12.98 -7.88
C ILE A 395 4.90 -13.44 -8.48
N PRO A 396 5.90 -12.54 -8.63
CA PRO A 396 7.18 -12.89 -9.23
C PRO A 396 8.00 -13.85 -8.35
N VAL A 397 8.93 -14.56 -8.99
CA VAL A 397 10.02 -15.31 -8.33
C VAL A 397 11.27 -14.43 -8.26
N TRP A 398 11.86 -14.32 -7.08
CA TRP A 398 13.04 -13.49 -6.84
C TRP A 398 14.33 -14.31 -6.90
N ASP A 399 15.01 -14.28 -8.04
CA ASP A 399 16.30 -14.96 -8.26
C ASP A 399 17.49 -14.05 -7.92
N ASN A 400 17.47 -13.46 -6.71
CA ASN A 400 18.42 -12.43 -6.26
C ASN A 400 19.15 -12.74 -4.94
N GLY A 401 18.93 -13.92 -4.36
CA GLY A 401 19.58 -14.34 -3.10
C GLY A 401 20.61 -15.47 -3.26
N ASP A 402 21.42 -15.67 -2.22
CA ASP A 402 22.46 -16.69 -2.14
C ASP A 402 21.89 -18.11 -1.94
N TRP A 403 20.60 -18.22 -1.63
CA TRP A 403 19.85 -19.48 -1.55
C TRP A 403 18.48 -19.36 -2.25
N THR A 404 17.80 -20.47 -2.43
CA THR A 404 16.54 -20.52 -3.20
C THR A 404 15.35 -20.81 -2.29
N PHE A 405 14.39 -19.88 -2.21
CA PHE A 405 13.20 -20.00 -1.36
C PHE A 405 11.87 -20.16 -2.14
N ASN A 406 11.83 -19.89 -3.45
CA ASN A 406 10.64 -20.05 -4.31
C ASN A 406 9.89 -21.40 -4.24
N PHE A 407 8.68 -21.41 -4.80
CA PHE A 407 7.70 -22.50 -4.78
C PHE A 407 8.26 -23.91 -5.06
N ARG A 408 9.23 -24.04 -5.98
CA ARG A 408 9.88 -25.33 -6.30
C ARG A 408 10.59 -25.96 -5.09
N ASN A 409 10.94 -25.15 -4.09
CA ASN A 409 11.52 -25.57 -2.82
C ASN A 409 10.50 -25.62 -1.66
N TYR A 410 9.21 -25.31 -1.84
CA TYR A 410 8.21 -25.28 -0.76
C TYR A 410 8.29 -26.48 0.19
N ARG A 411 8.25 -27.71 -0.36
CA ARG A 411 8.35 -28.96 0.42
C ARG A 411 9.71 -29.13 1.12
N LYS A 412 10.79 -28.61 0.52
CA LYS A 412 12.15 -28.59 1.12
C LYS A 412 12.25 -27.55 2.24
N ASN A 413 11.52 -26.43 2.14
CA ASN A 413 11.47 -25.36 3.14
C ASN A 413 10.65 -25.81 4.35
N MET A 414 9.41 -26.28 4.13
CA MET A 414 8.58 -26.89 5.18
C MET A 414 9.29 -28.09 5.84
N GLY A 415 10.04 -28.88 5.07
CA GLY A 415 10.86 -29.97 5.60
C GLY A 415 12.10 -29.53 6.41
N ARG A 416 12.56 -28.27 6.31
CA ARG A 416 13.51 -27.68 7.27
C ARG A 416 12.80 -27.36 8.58
N LYS A 417 11.66 -26.68 8.50
CA LYS A 417 10.81 -26.34 9.66
C LYS A 417 10.44 -27.56 10.50
N PHE A 418 10.05 -28.66 9.85
CA PHE A 418 9.75 -29.93 10.55
C PHE A 418 10.94 -30.43 11.38
N ARG A 419 12.17 -30.33 10.86
CA ARG A 419 13.36 -30.78 11.58
C ARG A 419 13.66 -29.89 12.77
N HIS A 420 13.58 -28.57 12.62
CA HIS A 420 13.76 -27.63 13.73
C HIS A 420 12.71 -27.88 14.82
N ALA A 421 11.42 -27.91 14.47
CA ALA A 421 10.35 -28.19 15.40
C ALA A 421 10.48 -29.56 16.09
N SER A 422 10.87 -30.60 15.35
CA SER A 422 11.11 -31.94 15.91
C SER A 422 12.36 -32.02 16.80
N GLU A 423 13.33 -31.10 16.65
CA GLU A 423 14.46 -30.95 17.57
C GLU A 423 14.07 -30.17 18.83
N ASP A 424 13.37 -29.05 18.70
CA ASP A 424 12.93 -28.24 19.84
C ASP A 424 11.92 -28.99 20.70
N HIS A 425 11.00 -29.74 20.08
CA HIS A 425 10.12 -30.65 20.80
C HIS A 425 10.89 -31.70 21.62
N LYS A 426 11.96 -32.28 21.08
CA LYS A 426 12.80 -33.25 21.81
C LYS A 426 13.60 -32.61 22.96
N ARG A 427 13.88 -31.30 22.89
CA ARG A 427 14.60 -30.56 23.95
C ARG A 427 13.69 -30.10 25.08
N HIS A 428 12.44 -29.73 24.76
CA HIS A 428 11.58 -28.95 25.65
C HIS A 428 10.13 -29.47 25.79
N ASP A 429 9.78 -30.60 25.17
CA ASP A 429 8.43 -31.18 25.12
C ASP A 429 7.35 -30.21 24.61
N CYS A 430 7.68 -29.42 23.58
CA CYS A 430 6.88 -28.27 23.16
C CYS A 430 5.40 -28.51 22.78
N VAL A 431 4.96 -29.75 22.55
CA VAL A 431 3.53 -30.04 22.36
C VAL A 431 2.75 -29.87 23.67
N ALA A 432 3.36 -30.12 24.83
CA ALA A 432 2.74 -29.82 26.13
C ALA A 432 2.61 -28.31 26.39
N GLU A 433 3.46 -27.49 25.74
CA GLU A 433 3.47 -26.02 25.87
C GLU A 433 2.57 -25.33 24.82
N MET A 434 1.90 -26.08 23.93
CA MET A 434 0.96 -25.53 22.94
C MET A 434 -0.31 -24.90 23.55
N VAL A 435 -0.54 -25.04 24.86
CA VAL A 435 -1.65 -24.35 25.55
C VAL A 435 -1.38 -22.85 25.78
N ARG A 436 -0.15 -22.37 25.57
CA ARG A 436 0.26 -21.01 25.97
C ARG A 436 -0.22 -19.92 25.02
N ILE A 437 -0.68 -18.83 25.63
CA ILE A 437 -1.00 -17.55 25.00
C ILE A 437 0.14 -16.52 25.10
N ASP A 438 1.17 -16.80 25.92
CA ASP A 438 2.38 -15.97 26.03
C ASP A 438 3.52 -16.43 25.12
N TYR A 439 4.33 -15.47 24.69
CA TYR A 439 5.52 -15.69 23.86
C TYR A 439 6.77 -16.04 24.69
N ASP A 440 6.70 -15.95 26.03
CA ASP A 440 7.81 -16.17 26.97
C ASP A 440 8.01 -17.67 27.27
N SER A 441 8.30 -18.41 26.20
CA SER A 441 8.48 -19.86 26.22
C SER A 441 9.80 -20.28 25.56
N PRO A 442 10.52 -21.29 26.10
CA PRO A 442 11.63 -21.93 25.38
C PRO A 442 11.17 -22.57 24.06
N CYS A 443 9.87 -22.77 23.87
CA CYS A 443 9.25 -23.28 22.66
C CYS A 443 8.77 -22.20 21.68
N ARG A 444 9.16 -20.92 21.85
CA ARG A 444 8.76 -19.84 20.93
C ARG A 444 9.05 -20.16 19.46
N SER A 445 10.24 -20.68 19.14
CA SER A 445 10.59 -21.12 17.76
C SER A 445 9.72 -22.27 17.25
N PHE A 446 9.33 -23.19 18.15
CA PHE A 446 8.42 -24.28 17.84
C PHE A 446 7.00 -23.80 17.54
N PHE A 447 6.54 -22.69 18.12
CA PHE A 447 5.20 -22.17 17.83
C PHE A 447 5.04 -21.71 16.36
N TYR A 448 6.11 -21.22 15.72
CA TYR A 448 6.15 -20.98 14.27
C TYR A 448 6.28 -22.29 13.48
N ASP A 449 7.42 -22.99 13.63
CA ASP A 449 7.77 -24.11 12.77
C ASP A 449 6.90 -25.36 13.05
N GLY A 450 6.65 -25.66 14.32
CA GLY A 450 5.79 -26.75 14.77
C GLY A 450 4.31 -26.43 14.65
N GLY A 451 3.91 -25.18 14.95
CA GLY A 451 2.55 -24.71 14.73
C GLY A 451 2.14 -24.79 13.26
N ALA A 452 3.03 -24.41 12.33
CA ALA A 452 2.77 -24.58 10.90
C ALA A 452 2.57 -26.04 10.47
N TRP A 453 3.22 -27.00 11.16
CA TRP A 453 3.02 -28.42 10.93
C TRP A 453 1.75 -28.98 11.60
N ALA A 454 1.32 -28.39 12.71
CA ALA A 454 0.03 -28.68 13.34
C ALA A 454 -1.13 -28.21 12.44
N VAL A 455 -1.04 -27.00 11.89
CA VAL A 455 -2.02 -26.48 10.92
C VAL A 455 -2.00 -27.30 9.63
N ALA A 456 -0.83 -27.72 9.14
CA ALA A 456 -0.74 -28.65 8.01
C ALA A 456 -1.48 -29.98 8.24
N LEU A 457 -1.46 -30.51 9.48
CA LEU A 457 -2.23 -31.71 9.84
C LEU A 457 -3.73 -31.45 9.77
N LEU A 458 -4.23 -30.37 10.38
CA LEU A 458 -5.65 -29.99 10.31
C LEU A 458 -6.12 -29.77 8.86
N VAL A 459 -5.38 -29.00 8.08
CA VAL A 459 -5.68 -28.74 6.66
C VAL A 459 -5.68 -30.03 5.83
N SER A 460 -4.81 -31.00 6.13
CA SER A 460 -4.82 -32.31 5.46
C SER A 460 -6.04 -33.19 5.77
N ARG A 461 -6.78 -32.89 6.85
CA ARG A 461 -8.00 -33.60 7.26
C ARG A 461 -9.28 -32.91 6.76
N HIS A 462 -9.34 -31.59 6.90
CA HIS A 462 -10.56 -30.80 6.72
C HIS A 462 -10.55 -29.93 5.45
N GLY A 463 -9.39 -29.80 4.79
CA GLY A 463 -9.17 -28.84 3.69
C GLY A 463 -8.72 -27.48 4.20
N GLU A 464 -8.15 -26.66 3.32
CA GLU A 464 -7.63 -25.33 3.68
C GLU A 464 -8.74 -24.29 3.88
N ALA A 465 -9.77 -24.36 3.03
CA ALA A 465 -10.90 -23.43 3.03
C ALA A 465 -11.65 -23.39 4.36
N VAL A 466 -11.67 -24.49 5.13
CA VAL A 466 -12.33 -24.55 6.45
C VAL A 466 -11.80 -23.50 7.44
N LEU A 467 -10.54 -23.06 7.28
CA LEU A 467 -9.97 -22.01 8.14
C LEU A 467 -10.65 -20.67 7.89
N LEU A 468 -10.81 -20.31 6.60
CA LEU A 468 -11.36 -19.03 6.15
C LEU A 468 -12.89 -19.00 6.19
N ASP A 469 -13.54 -20.08 5.72
CA ASP A 469 -14.98 -20.15 5.55
C ASP A 469 -15.73 -20.50 6.85
N GLU A 470 -15.06 -21.16 7.80
CA GLU A 470 -15.68 -21.65 9.03
C GLU A 470 -14.96 -21.22 10.32
N PHE A 471 -13.67 -21.55 10.49
CA PHE A 471 -12.98 -21.37 11.77
C PHE A 471 -12.95 -19.90 12.21
N TYR A 472 -12.34 -19.01 11.41
CA TYR A 472 -12.21 -17.61 11.80
C TYR A 472 -13.57 -16.91 11.93
N PRO A 473 -14.54 -17.08 11.00
CA PRO A 473 -15.90 -16.54 11.18
C PRO A 473 -16.60 -16.92 12.49
N ARG A 474 -16.33 -18.12 13.05
CA ARG A 474 -16.91 -18.54 14.34
C ARG A 474 -16.40 -17.71 15.53
N LEU A 475 -15.19 -17.15 15.46
CA LEU A 475 -14.60 -16.29 16.52
C LEU A 475 -15.40 -15.01 16.80
N ALA A 476 -16.31 -14.62 15.90
CA ALA A 476 -17.28 -13.56 16.17
C ALA A 476 -18.11 -13.84 17.44
N SER A 477 -18.41 -15.12 17.73
CA SER A 477 -19.28 -15.55 18.84
C SER A 477 -18.71 -16.65 19.74
N MET A 478 -17.60 -17.28 19.35
CA MET A 478 -16.95 -18.39 20.06
C MET A 478 -15.56 -17.96 20.53
N ASP A 479 -15.06 -18.58 21.60
CA ASP A 479 -13.63 -18.57 21.91
C ASP A 479 -12.88 -19.63 21.08
N PHE A 480 -11.56 -19.68 21.21
CA PHE A 480 -10.71 -20.59 20.45
C PHE A 480 -11.11 -22.07 20.61
N GLU A 481 -11.38 -22.51 21.86
CA GLU A 481 -11.70 -23.90 22.18
C GLU A 481 -13.05 -24.31 21.57
N ALA A 482 -14.10 -23.50 21.76
CA ALA A 482 -15.41 -23.76 21.17
C ALA A 482 -15.39 -23.68 19.63
N ALA A 483 -14.58 -22.80 19.05
CA ALA A 483 -14.40 -22.73 17.60
C ALA A 483 -13.66 -23.97 17.04
N CYS A 484 -12.65 -24.49 17.75
CA CYS A 484 -11.99 -25.74 17.42
C CYS A 484 -12.97 -26.92 17.42
N GLU A 485 -13.70 -27.11 18.53
CA GLU A 485 -14.70 -28.19 18.64
C GLU A 485 -15.74 -28.12 17.52
N ALA A 486 -16.28 -26.93 17.26
CA ALA A 486 -17.38 -26.76 16.32
C ALA A 486 -16.94 -26.78 14.83
N THR A 487 -15.65 -26.73 14.53
CA THR A 487 -15.09 -26.74 13.16
C THR A 487 -14.40 -28.04 12.81
N PHE A 488 -13.68 -28.64 13.77
CA PHE A 488 -12.84 -29.81 13.55
C PHE A 488 -13.39 -31.09 14.20
N ASP A 489 -14.56 -31.02 14.86
CA ASP A 489 -15.16 -32.08 15.68
C ASP A 489 -14.21 -32.61 16.79
N GLN A 490 -13.28 -31.78 17.27
CA GLN A 490 -12.29 -32.14 18.29
C GLN A 490 -11.85 -30.94 19.17
N THR A 491 -11.52 -31.21 20.43
CA THR A 491 -10.93 -30.23 21.35
C THR A 491 -9.43 -30.00 21.02
N PRO A 492 -8.84 -28.86 21.42
CA PRO A 492 -7.40 -28.63 21.28
C PRO A 492 -6.55 -29.72 21.94
N GLU A 493 -6.93 -30.24 23.11
CA GLU A 493 -6.20 -31.30 23.84
C GLU A 493 -6.22 -32.63 23.09
N ALA A 494 -7.37 -32.97 22.50
CA ALA A 494 -7.49 -34.15 21.64
C ALA A 494 -6.60 -34.01 20.40
N PHE A 495 -6.57 -32.82 19.80
CA PHE A 495 -5.70 -32.51 18.67
C PHE A 495 -4.20 -32.55 19.04
N TYR A 496 -3.79 -32.03 20.20
CA TYR A 496 -2.39 -32.12 20.66
C TYR A 496 -1.92 -33.58 20.82
N ALA A 497 -2.84 -34.47 21.22
CA ALA A 497 -2.58 -35.90 21.27
C ALA A 497 -2.47 -36.57 19.88
N GLU A 498 -3.19 -36.11 18.85
CA GLU A 498 -3.00 -36.55 17.45
C GLU A 498 -1.68 -35.99 16.85
N PHE A 499 -1.36 -34.72 17.14
CA PHE A 499 -0.21 -34.04 16.55
C PHE A 499 1.14 -34.55 17.08
N ARG A 500 1.22 -34.94 18.37
CA ARG A 500 2.47 -35.45 18.98
C ARG A 500 3.11 -36.60 18.18
N PRO A 501 2.41 -37.71 17.84
CA PRO A 501 2.92 -38.75 16.95
C PRO A 501 3.47 -38.26 15.60
N LEU A 502 2.93 -37.18 15.03
CA LEU A 502 3.40 -36.63 13.76
C LEU A 502 4.79 -35.99 13.92
N ILE A 503 4.97 -35.14 14.93
CA ILE A 503 6.22 -34.38 15.13
C ILE A 503 7.34 -35.20 15.76
N GLU A 504 7.00 -36.26 16.51
CA GLU A 504 7.92 -37.33 16.92
C GLU A 504 8.27 -38.30 15.77
N GLY A 505 7.44 -38.33 14.72
CA GLY A 505 7.50 -39.25 13.59
C GLY A 505 8.54 -38.93 12.51
N LYS A 506 8.34 -39.49 11.31
CA LYS A 506 9.27 -39.32 10.18
C LYS A 506 8.84 -38.15 9.30
N LEU A 507 9.81 -37.34 8.91
CA LEU A 507 9.64 -36.26 7.93
C LEU A 507 8.93 -36.71 6.63
N GLY A 508 9.16 -37.94 6.15
CA GLY A 508 8.51 -38.44 4.94
C GLY A 508 7.00 -38.54 5.06
N ASP A 509 6.51 -38.93 6.24
CA ASP A 509 5.08 -39.08 6.52
C ASP A 509 4.42 -37.69 6.67
N ALA A 510 5.09 -36.76 7.35
CA ALA A 510 4.66 -35.36 7.42
C ALA A 510 4.63 -34.67 6.05
N LEU A 511 5.67 -34.84 5.22
CA LEU A 511 5.69 -34.30 3.86
C LEU A 511 4.56 -34.85 2.97
N ALA A 512 3.95 -35.99 3.29
CA ALA A 512 2.79 -36.51 2.55
C ALA A 512 1.51 -35.68 2.77
N LEU A 513 1.45 -34.85 3.82
CA LEU A 513 0.31 -33.97 4.13
C LEU A 513 0.30 -32.69 3.29
N LEU A 514 1.46 -32.25 2.80
CA LEU A 514 1.61 -30.98 2.09
C LEU A 514 1.18 -31.08 0.61
N PRO A 515 0.62 -30.01 0.03
CA PRO A 515 0.34 -29.92 -1.39
C PRO A 515 1.61 -30.01 -2.27
N THR A 516 1.38 -30.09 -3.57
CA THR A 516 2.38 -30.06 -4.64
C THR A 516 2.04 -28.97 -5.63
N PHE A 517 3.05 -28.21 -6.05
CA PHE A 517 2.98 -27.09 -6.99
C PHE A 517 4.02 -27.30 -8.11
#